data_AF-A0A7J9ENT7-F1
#
_entry.id   AF-A0A7J9ENT7-F1
#
_cell.length_a   1.000
_cell.length_b   1.000
_cell.length_c   1.000
_cell.angle_alpha   90.00
_cell.angle_beta   90.00
_cell.angle_gamma   90.00
#
_symmetry.space_group_name_H-M   'P 1'
#
loop_
_entity.id
_entity.type
_entity.pdbx_description
1 polymer ?
#
loop_
_entity_poly.entity_id
_entity_poly.type
_entity_poly.pdbx_seq_one_letter_code
_entity_poly.pdbx_strand_id
1 'polypeptide(L)'
;MKRGGQEIYVGPLGHHSKYLIRYFEGIQGVSKIKDGYNPATWMLEVTASAQELSLGVDFADIYKNSDLYRRNKALIEDLSKPAPGAKELYFPTQYSQSFLTQCTACLWKQHWSYWRNPPYTAVRFLFTTVIALMFGTLFWDLGSKTEKIQDLSNAMGSMYAAVLFIGIQNSSSVQPVVSVERTVFYRERAAGMYSAMPYAIAQVLVEVPYIFVQASVYGIIVYSMIGFEWTAAKFFWYLFFMLFTLLYFTYYGMMAVAVTPNHHIAAIVSSAFYGLWNVFSGFIIPRPSIPVWWRWYYWICPVSWTLYGLFVSQFGDINELLEDGNNETVKQYLRNNYGFRHDYLGLVAAVIMSFAVLFGTIFAVAIKMFNFQRR
;
A
#
# COMPACT_ATOMS: atom_id res chain seq x y z
N MET A 1 -14.50 36.43 4.81
CA MET A 1 -15.10 35.61 5.88
C MET A 1 -14.30 35.85 7.15
N LYS A 2 -14.95 35.89 8.31
CA LYS A 2 -14.24 35.94 9.60
C LYS A 2 -13.93 34.53 10.12
N ARG A 3 -13.13 34.47 11.18
CA ARG A 3 -12.79 33.22 11.88
C ARG A 3 -14.08 32.49 12.29
N GLY A 4 -14.20 31.20 11.96
CA GLY A 4 -15.43 30.43 12.14
C GLY A 4 -16.29 30.28 10.89
N GLY A 5 -15.85 30.81 9.73
CA GLY A 5 -16.50 30.58 8.43
C GLY A 5 -17.72 31.47 8.17
N GLN A 6 -17.92 32.51 8.97
CA GLN A 6 -19.03 33.45 8.78
C GLN A 6 -18.69 34.51 7.72
N GLU A 7 -19.68 34.84 6.91
CA GLU A 7 -19.58 35.87 5.88
C GLU A 7 -19.70 37.27 6.51
N ILE A 8 -18.83 38.18 6.09
CA ILE A 8 -18.83 39.60 6.55
C ILE A 8 -19.05 40.58 5.40
N TYR A 9 -18.89 40.09 4.17
CA TYR A 9 -19.14 40.81 2.93
C TYR A 9 -19.18 39.79 1.79
N VAL A 10 -20.23 39.83 0.97
CA VAL A 10 -20.31 39.10 -0.30
C VAL A 10 -20.94 40.04 -1.32
N GLY A 11 -20.17 40.48 -2.30
CA GLY A 11 -20.63 41.46 -3.27
C GLY A 11 -19.55 41.84 -4.28
N PRO A 12 -19.92 42.60 -5.32
CA PRO A 12 -18.97 43.06 -6.31
C PRO A 12 -18.02 44.09 -5.70
N LEU A 13 -16.73 43.97 -5.97
CA LEU A 13 -15.72 44.93 -5.49
C LEU A 13 -15.93 46.33 -6.11
N GLY A 14 -16.34 46.39 -7.37
CA GLY A 14 -16.42 47.61 -8.16
C GLY A 14 -15.05 48.10 -8.64
N HIS A 15 -15.06 49.11 -9.51
CA HIS A 15 -13.83 49.74 -10.00
C HIS A 15 -13.01 50.28 -8.81
N HIS A 16 -11.72 49.92 -8.74
CA HIS A 16 -10.83 50.23 -7.61
C HIS A 16 -11.39 49.84 -6.24
N SER A 17 -12.14 48.73 -6.16
CA SER A 17 -12.74 48.23 -4.90
C SER A 17 -13.69 49.22 -4.21
N LYS A 18 -14.22 50.21 -4.94
CA LYS A 18 -15.04 51.29 -4.37
C LYS A 18 -16.26 50.82 -3.59
N TYR A 19 -16.88 49.69 -3.96
CA TYR A 19 -18.06 49.18 -3.26
C TYR A 19 -17.70 48.47 -1.97
N LEU A 20 -16.59 47.73 -1.96
CA LEU A 20 -16.03 47.11 -0.76
C LEU A 20 -15.63 48.19 0.26
N ILE A 21 -14.90 49.21 -0.20
CA ILE A 21 -14.44 50.33 0.63
C ILE A 21 -15.63 51.05 1.23
N ARG A 22 -16.60 51.47 0.40
CA ARG A 22 -17.81 52.16 0.89
C ARG A 22 -18.62 51.34 1.88
N TYR A 23 -18.67 50.02 1.72
CA TYR A 23 -19.39 49.15 2.64
C TYR A 23 -18.75 49.17 4.04
N PHE A 24 -17.44 48.94 4.13
CA PHE A 24 -16.75 48.91 5.42
C PHE A 24 -16.57 50.29 6.03
N GLU A 25 -16.32 51.34 5.23
CA GLU A 25 -16.29 52.73 5.72
C GLU A 25 -17.66 53.23 6.18
N GLY A 26 -18.74 52.59 5.75
CA GLY A 26 -20.10 52.87 6.22
C GLY A 26 -20.37 52.34 7.64
N ILE A 27 -19.49 51.50 8.19
CA ILE A 27 -19.61 50.97 9.54
C ILE A 27 -18.95 51.93 10.52
N GLN A 28 -19.70 52.34 11.54
CA GLN A 28 -19.23 53.31 12.51
C GLN A 28 -17.96 52.81 13.23
N GLY A 29 -16.92 53.65 13.24
CA GLY A 29 -15.64 53.38 13.91
C GLY A 29 -14.59 52.67 13.04
N VAL A 30 -14.95 52.17 11.84
CA VAL A 30 -13.96 51.65 10.89
C VAL A 30 -13.11 52.79 10.34
N SER A 31 -11.79 52.62 10.34
CA SER A 31 -10.85 53.61 9.81
C SER A 31 -10.91 53.67 8.29
N LYS A 32 -10.96 54.88 7.73
CA LYS A 32 -10.95 55.09 6.28
C LYS A 32 -9.65 54.61 5.63
N ILE A 33 -9.75 54.14 4.40
CA ILE A 33 -8.57 53.71 3.65
C ILE A 33 -7.69 54.92 3.30
N LYS A 34 -6.36 54.73 3.35
CA LYS A 34 -5.39 55.76 2.95
C LYS A 34 -5.18 55.72 1.44
N ASP A 35 -4.91 56.89 0.86
CA ASP A 35 -4.60 56.96 -0.57
C ASP A 35 -3.35 56.13 -0.91
N GLY A 36 -3.40 55.44 -2.05
CA GLY A 36 -2.37 54.48 -2.47
C GLY A 36 -2.29 53.17 -1.67
N TYR A 37 -3.14 52.96 -0.66
CA TYR A 37 -3.12 51.72 0.13
C TYR A 37 -3.91 50.60 -0.54
N ASN A 38 -3.44 49.35 -0.40
CA ASN A 38 -4.11 48.18 -0.99
C ASN A 38 -5.45 47.89 -0.28
N PRO A 39 -6.60 47.96 -0.98
CA PRO A 39 -7.91 47.71 -0.38
C PRO A 39 -8.09 46.31 0.22
N ALA A 40 -7.42 45.30 -0.34
CA ALA A 40 -7.48 43.94 0.19
C ALA A 40 -6.79 43.83 1.54
N THR A 41 -5.63 44.47 1.69
CA THR A 41 -4.88 44.52 2.95
C THR A 41 -5.64 45.30 4.00
N TRP A 42 -6.13 46.50 3.64
CA TRP A 42 -6.93 47.34 4.56
C TRP A 42 -8.19 46.61 5.04
N MET A 43 -8.91 45.92 4.16
CA MET A 43 -10.11 45.16 4.55
C MET A 43 -9.78 44.08 5.59
N LEU A 44 -8.66 43.37 5.47
CA LEU A 44 -8.25 42.36 6.45
C LEU A 44 -7.87 42.98 7.80
N GLU A 45 -7.29 44.18 7.80
CA GLU A 45 -6.89 44.90 9.01
C GLU A 45 -8.09 45.45 9.78
N VAL A 46 -9.04 46.08 9.09
CA VAL A 46 -10.24 46.67 9.73
C VAL A 46 -11.26 45.62 10.17
N THR A 47 -11.21 44.43 9.58
CA THR A 47 -12.08 43.28 9.95
C THR A 47 -11.38 42.25 10.84
N ALA A 48 -10.16 42.54 11.30
CA ALA A 48 -9.45 41.66 12.21
C ALA A 48 -10.19 41.50 13.55
N SER A 49 -10.07 40.35 14.20
CA SER A 49 -10.77 40.07 15.47
C SER A 49 -10.45 41.09 16.57
N ALA A 50 -9.24 41.65 16.59
CA ALA A 50 -8.87 42.71 17.54
C ALA A 50 -9.68 43.99 17.31
N GLN A 51 -9.96 44.34 16.04
CA GLN A 51 -10.78 45.51 15.72
C GLN A 51 -12.27 45.26 15.89
N GLU A 52 -12.73 44.04 15.63
CA GLU A 52 -14.10 43.64 15.94
C GLU A 52 -14.40 43.81 17.45
N LEU A 53 -13.46 43.38 18.33
CA LEU A 53 -13.54 43.59 19.77
C LEU A 53 -13.44 45.07 20.19
N SER A 54 -12.52 45.83 19.60
CA SER A 54 -12.32 47.25 19.96
C SER A 54 -13.53 48.11 19.61
N LEU A 55 -14.20 47.79 18.49
CA LEU A 55 -15.41 48.45 18.01
C LEU A 55 -16.67 47.94 18.72
N GLY A 56 -16.62 46.78 19.38
CA GLY A 56 -17.77 46.17 20.03
C GLY A 56 -18.86 45.74 19.05
N VAL A 57 -18.49 45.41 17.81
CA VAL A 57 -19.42 45.01 16.74
C VAL A 57 -19.22 43.55 16.36
N ASP A 58 -20.21 42.94 15.71
CA ASP A 58 -20.02 41.69 14.97
C ASP A 58 -20.23 41.97 13.48
N PHE A 59 -19.16 41.86 12.68
CA PHE A 59 -19.23 42.13 11.25
C PHE A 59 -20.14 41.16 10.49
N ALA A 60 -20.30 39.92 10.98
CA ALA A 60 -21.21 38.96 10.37
C ALA A 60 -22.68 39.34 10.59
N ASP A 61 -23.02 39.86 11.77
CA ASP A 61 -24.38 40.32 12.05
C ASP A 61 -24.70 41.64 11.36
N ILE A 62 -23.72 42.54 11.24
CA ILE A 62 -23.84 43.73 10.37
C ILE A 62 -24.14 43.30 8.94
N TYR A 63 -23.41 42.32 8.40
CA TYR A 63 -23.64 41.82 7.05
C TYR A 63 -25.04 41.21 6.89
N LYS A 64 -25.47 40.32 7.79
CA LYS A 64 -26.82 39.71 7.74
C LYS A 64 -27.95 40.75 7.76
N ASN A 65 -27.75 41.86 8.48
CA ASN A 65 -28.74 42.93 8.58
C ASN A 65 -28.64 43.97 7.45
N SER A 66 -27.60 43.88 6.60
CA SER A 66 -27.37 44.82 5.51
C SER A 66 -28.32 44.61 4.32
N ASP A 67 -28.56 45.68 3.56
CA ASP A 67 -29.28 45.61 2.29
C ASP A 67 -28.56 44.73 1.26
N LEU A 68 -27.23 44.61 1.35
CA LEU A 68 -26.43 43.75 0.48
C LEU A 68 -26.81 42.28 0.68
N TYR A 69 -26.94 41.84 1.94
CA TYR A 69 -27.37 40.47 2.24
C TYR A 69 -28.80 40.21 1.76
N ARG A 70 -29.74 41.16 1.97
CA ARG A 70 -31.12 41.04 1.48
C ARG A 70 -31.18 40.91 -0.04
N ARG A 71 -30.41 41.72 -0.77
CA ARG A 71 -30.29 41.65 -2.24
C ARG A 71 -29.70 40.32 -2.69
N ASN A 72 -28.64 39.84 -2.05
CA ASN A 72 -28.04 38.54 -2.37
C ASN A 72 -29.03 37.40 -2.14
N LYS A 73 -29.80 37.42 -1.04
CA LYS A 73 -30.84 36.41 -0.77
C LYS A 73 -31.96 36.44 -1.81
N ALA A 74 -32.44 37.62 -2.20
CA ALA A 74 -33.43 37.76 -3.25
C ALA A 74 -32.91 37.25 -4.61
N LEU A 75 -31.65 37.55 -4.95
CA LEU A 75 -31.00 37.06 -6.18
C LEU A 75 -30.83 35.54 -6.15
N ILE A 76 -30.44 34.96 -5.02
CA ILE A 76 -30.34 33.50 -4.88
C ILE A 76 -31.71 32.84 -5.04
N GLU A 77 -32.76 33.42 -4.47
CA GLU A 77 -34.12 32.90 -4.62
C GLU A 77 -34.59 32.97 -6.08
N ASP A 78 -34.32 34.07 -6.76
CA ASP A 78 -34.66 34.23 -8.18
C ASP A 78 -33.91 33.22 -9.06
N LEU A 79 -32.58 33.10 -8.88
CA LEU A 79 -31.74 32.16 -9.63
C LEU A 79 -32.01 30.69 -9.30
N SER A 80 -32.59 30.40 -8.13
CA SER A 80 -32.98 29.04 -7.76
C SER A 80 -34.21 28.53 -8.52
N LYS A 81 -34.98 29.43 -9.15
CA LYS A 81 -36.13 29.08 -9.97
C LYS A 81 -35.66 28.74 -11.39
N PRO A 82 -35.80 27.49 -11.86
CA PRO A 82 -35.36 27.12 -13.20
C PRO A 82 -36.17 27.85 -14.26
N ALA A 83 -35.52 28.24 -15.35
CA ALA A 83 -36.20 28.86 -16.48
C ALA A 83 -37.24 27.89 -17.09
N PRO A 84 -38.37 28.39 -17.63
CA PRO A 84 -39.38 27.54 -18.27
C PRO A 84 -38.76 26.70 -19.39
N GLY A 85 -38.91 25.37 -19.31
CA GLY A 85 -38.32 24.43 -20.28
C GLY A 85 -36.86 24.05 -20.04
N ALA A 86 -36.23 24.55 -18.97
CA ALA A 86 -34.91 24.09 -18.55
C ALA A 86 -34.98 22.61 -18.12
N LYS A 87 -34.00 21.82 -18.57
CA LYS A 87 -33.82 20.43 -18.13
C LYS A 87 -32.79 20.40 -17.01
N GLU A 88 -33.01 19.54 -16.03
CA GLU A 88 -32.01 19.29 -14.99
C GLU A 88 -30.71 18.77 -15.62
N LEU A 89 -29.59 19.29 -15.12
CA LEU A 89 -28.26 18.86 -15.55
C LEU A 89 -28.00 17.47 -14.97
N TYR A 90 -28.19 16.42 -15.78
CA TYR A 90 -27.98 15.04 -15.38
C TYR A 90 -26.74 14.45 -16.05
N PHE A 91 -25.83 13.92 -15.24
CA PHE A 91 -24.72 13.12 -15.71
C PHE A 91 -24.99 11.64 -15.43
N PRO A 92 -24.94 10.76 -16.45
CA PRO A 92 -25.24 9.34 -16.27
C PRO A 92 -24.19 8.60 -15.43
N THR A 93 -22.98 9.14 -15.35
CA THR A 93 -21.86 8.54 -14.62
C THR A 93 -21.14 9.58 -13.78
N GLN A 94 -20.61 9.14 -12.63
CA GLN A 94 -19.76 9.98 -11.78
C GLN A 94 -18.43 10.33 -12.47
N TYR A 95 -17.93 9.43 -13.32
CA TYR A 95 -16.65 9.58 -14.02
C TYR A 95 -16.88 9.68 -15.53
N SER A 96 -16.10 10.52 -16.20
CA SER A 96 -16.22 10.78 -17.65
C SER A 96 -15.74 9.62 -18.54
N GLN A 97 -14.93 8.70 -17.99
CA GLN A 97 -14.29 7.61 -18.75
C GLN A 97 -14.63 6.25 -18.15
N SER A 98 -14.57 5.21 -19.00
CA SER A 98 -14.85 3.83 -18.61
C SER A 98 -13.86 3.28 -17.56
N PHE A 99 -14.26 2.23 -16.85
CA PHE A 99 -13.41 1.60 -15.83
C PHE A 99 -12.06 1.12 -16.40
N LEU A 100 -12.06 0.48 -17.57
CA LEU A 100 -10.84 -0.02 -18.20
C LEU A 100 -9.89 1.12 -18.59
N THR A 101 -10.44 2.20 -19.15
CA THR A 101 -9.66 3.41 -19.48
C THR A 101 -9.03 4.02 -18.23
N GLN A 102 -9.76 4.04 -17.10
CA GLN A 102 -9.21 4.47 -15.81
C GLN A 102 -8.07 3.53 -15.37
N CYS A 103 -8.23 2.21 -15.47
CA CYS A 103 -7.20 1.24 -15.10
C CYS A 103 -5.92 1.43 -15.93
N THR A 104 -6.04 1.60 -17.25
CA THR A 104 -4.90 1.83 -18.13
C THR A 104 -4.20 3.14 -17.83
N ALA A 105 -4.95 4.21 -17.56
CA ALA A 105 -4.38 5.50 -17.19
C ALA A 105 -3.67 5.46 -15.82
N CYS A 106 -4.26 4.79 -14.83
CA CYS A 106 -3.64 4.58 -13.53
C CYS A 106 -2.38 3.72 -13.65
N LEU A 107 -2.38 2.66 -14.45
CA LEU A 107 -1.22 1.80 -14.67
C LEU A 107 -0.09 2.55 -15.37
N TRP A 108 -0.42 3.37 -16.37
CA TRP A 108 0.53 4.27 -17.02
C TRP A 108 1.16 5.24 -16.01
N LYS A 109 0.35 5.87 -15.15
CA LYS A 109 0.83 6.74 -14.08
C LYS A 109 1.78 6.00 -13.14
N GLN A 110 1.39 4.80 -12.69
CA GLN A 110 2.20 3.99 -11.78
C GLN A 110 3.52 3.55 -12.41
N HIS A 111 3.50 3.17 -13.69
CA HIS A 111 4.71 2.83 -14.43
C HIS A 111 5.72 3.99 -14.42
N TRP A 112 5.28 5.22 -14.73
CA TRP A 112 6.16 6.39 -14.68
C TRP A 112 6.61 6.75 -13.26
N SER A 113 5.75 6.59 -12.25
CA SER A 113 6.10 6.83 -10.85
C SER A 113 7.23 5.88 -10.40
N TYR A 114 7.09 4.58 -10.69
CA TYR A 114 8.07 3.56 -10.31
C TYR A 114 9.38 3.70 -11.09
N TRP A 115 9.29 3.96 -12.40
CA TRP A 115 10.46 4.20 -13.25
C TRP A 115 11.26 5.44 -12.81
N ARG A 116 10.57 6.51 -12.41
CA ARG A 116 11.19 7.76 -11.93
C ARG A 116 11.53 7.75 -10.44
N ASN A 117 11.32 6.64 -9.74
CA ASN A 117 11.74 6.44 -8.35
C ASN A 117 12.86 5.37 -8.22
N PRO A 118 14.08 5.63 -8.75
CA PRO A 118 15.23 4.74 -8.55
C PRO A 118 15.54 4.39 -7.08
N PRO A 119 15.41 5.31 -6.10
CA PRO A 119 15.64 4.96 -4.70
C PRO A 119 14.76 3.83 -4.17
N TYR A 120 13.60 3.59 -4.79
CA TYR A 120 12.78 2.43 -4.46
C TYR A 120 13.17 1.20 -5.27
N THR A 121 13.14 1.30 -6.60
CA THR A 121 13.30 0.13 -7.49
C THR A 121 14.74 -0.35 -7.58
N ALA A 122 15.70 0.54 -7.84
CA ALA A 122 17.11 0.20 -8.01
C ALA A 122 17.75 -0.25 -6.69
N VAL A 123 17.42 0.41 -5.58
CA VAL A 123 17.94 0.05 -4.24
C VAL A 123 17.39 -1.30 -3.80
N ARG A 124 16.09 -1.56 -3.96
CA ARG A 124 15.47 -2.86 -3.66
C ARG A 124 16.11 -3.99 -4.47
N PHE A 125 16.40 -3.75 -5.74
CA PHE A 125 17.08 -4.71 -6.61
C PHE A 125 18.54 -4.94 -6.20
N LEU A 126 19.30 -3.88 -5.91
CA LEU A 126 20.68 -3.95 -5.45
C LEU A 126 20.78 -4.71 -4.12
N PHE A 127 19.96 -4.36 -3.13
CA PHE A 127 19.92 -5.06 -1.84
C PHE A 127 19.61 -6.54 -2.00
N THR A 128 18.64 -6.88 -2.85
CA THR A 128 18.30 -8.29 -3.10
C THR A 128 19.48 -9.05 -3.71
N THR A 129 20.20 -8.43 -4.64
CA THR A 129 21.40 -9.02 -5.26
C THR A 129 22.52 -9.21 -4.23
N VAL A 130 22.78 -8.22 -3.37
CA VAL A 130 23.77 -8.33 -2.30
C VAL A 130 23.40 -9.44 -1.31
N ILE A 131 22.13 -9.52 -0.92
CA ILE A 131 21.61 -10.57 -0.04
C ILE A 131 21.70 -11.94 -0.71
N ALA A 132 21.43 -12.03 -2.01
CA ALA A 132 21.59 -13.26 -2.79
C ALA A 132 23.04 -13.77 -2.73
N LEU A 133 24.00 -12.88 -2.98
CA LEU A 133 25.42 -13.22 -2.90
C LEU A 133 25.82 -13.64 -1.48
N MET A 134 25.37 -12.90 -0.47
CA MET A 134 25.66 -13.20 0.93
C MET A 134 25.10 -14.57 1.36
N PHE A 135 23.85 -14.89 1.01
CA PHE A 135 23.28 -16.21 1.30
C PHE A 135 23.92 -17.32 0.47
N GLY A 136 24.23 -17.04 -0.80
CA GLY A 136 24.91 -17.98 -1.69
C GLY A 136 26.31 -18.33 -1.20
N THR A 137 27.08 -17.38 -0.66
CA THR A 137 28.39 -17.66 -0.06
C THR A 137 28.29 -18.32 1.31
N LEU A 138 27.34 -17.89 2.14
CA LEU A 138 27.14 -18.47 3.48
C LEU A 138 26.76 -19.95 3.42
N PHE A 139 25.91 -20.31 2.45
CA PHE A 139 25.39 -21.66 2.27
C PHE A 139 25.94 -22.34 1.01
N TRP A 140 27.21 -22.08 0.71
CA TRP A 140 27.89 -22.58 -0.48
C TRP A 140 27.90 -24.11 -0.55
N ASP A 141 27.47 -24.66 -1.69
CA ASP A 141 27.49 -26.10 -2.00
C ASP A 141 26.91 -26.99 -0.88
N LEU A 142 25.77 -26.57 -0.34
CA LEU A 142 24.99 -27.33 0.65
C LEU A 142 23.76 -28.01 0.05
N GLY A 143 23.25 -27.53 -1.09
CA GLY A 143 22.03 -28.04 -1.71
C GLY A 143 22.14 -29.46 -2.26
N SER A 144 23.37 -29.89 -2.58
CA SER A 144 23.71 -31.22 -3.10
C SER A 144 23.89 -32.26 -1.99
N LYS A 145 24.13 -31.83 -0.75
CA LYS A 145 24.43 -32.71 0.39
C LYS A 145 23.14 -33.09 1.12
N THR A 146 22.58 -34.24 0.76
CA THR A 146 21.31 -34.73 1.34
C THR A 146 21.44 -36.02 2.15
N GLU A 147 22.64 -36.58 2.23
CA GLU A 147 22.94 -37.86 2.89
C GLU A 147 22.77 -37.81 4.42
N LYS A 148 23.11 -36.67 5.03
CA LYS A 148 23.01 -36.45 6.47
C LYS A 148 21.84 -35.54 6.83
N ILE A 149 21.17 -35.85 7.95
CA ILE A 149 20.07 -35.04 8.49
C ILE A 149 20.52 -33.60 8.74
N GLN A 150 21.76 -33.41 9.22
CA GLN A 150 22.30 -32.09 9.49
C GLN A 150 22.46 -31.26 8.21
N ASP A 151 22.98 -31.85 7.14
CA ASP A 151 23.20 -31.16 5.87
C ASP A 151 21.87 -30.81 5.19
N LEU A 152 20.90 -31.74 5.21
CA LEU A 152 19.54 -31.47 4.76
C LEU A 152 18.88 -30.34 5.57
N SER A 153 19.05 -30.35 6.89
CA SER A 153 18.51 -29.31 7.78
C SER A 153 19.18 -27.95 7.53
N ASN A 154 20.48 -27.92 7.22
CA ASN A 154 21.19 -26.69 6.86
C ASN A 154 20.68 -26.13 5.53
N ALA A 155 20.49 -26.98 4.51
CA ALA A 155 19.94 -26.59 3.21
C ALA A 155 18.50 -26.06 3.35
N MET A 156 17.64 -26.73 4.12
CA MET A 156 16.31 -26.23 4.45
C MET A 156 16.35 -24.91 5.24
N GLY A 157 17.27 -24.80 6.20
CA GLY A 157 17.50 -23.60 6.99
C GLY A 157 17.91 -22.39 6.15
N SER A 158 18.66 -22.61 5.08
CA SER A 158 19.02 -21.55 4.12
C SER A 158 17.78 -20.95 3.45
N MET A 159 16.87 -21.79 2.95
CA MET A 159 15.63 -21.34 2.31
C MET A 159 14.71 -20.64 3.32
N TYR A 160 14.63 -21.16 4.54
CA TYR A 160 13.89 -20.54 5.64
C TYR A 160 14.40 -19.12 5.93
N ALA A 161 15.71 -18.97 6.13
CA ALA A 161 16.34 -17.68 6.42
C ALA A 161 16.14 -16.69 5.26
N ALA A 162 16.33 -17.16 4.02
CA ALA A 162 16.11 -16.39 2.81
C ALA A 162 14.69 -15.84 2.68
N VAL A 163 13.68 -16.72 2.81
CA VAL A 163 12.26 -16.38 2.67
C VAL A 163 11.85 -15.29 3.66
N LEU A 164 12.22 -15.44 4.93
CA LEU A 164 11.86 -14.48 5.95
C LEU A 164 12.61 -13.18 5.79
N PHE A 165 13.92 -13.23 5.59
CA PHE A 165 14.74 -12.03 5.49
C PHE A 165 14.32 -11.17 4.29
N ILE A 166 14.27 -11.77 3.11
CA ILE A 166 13.93 -11.05 1.87
C ILE A 166 12.45 -10.67 1.86
N GLY A 167 11.56 -11.56 2.32
CA GLY A 167 10.13 -11.28 2.41
C GLY A 167 9.84 -10.05 3.29
N ILE A 168 10.39 -10.01 4.51
CA ILE A 168 10.22 -8.89 5.45
C ILE A 168 10.79 -7.59 4.86
N GLN A 169 11.94 -7.65 4.19
CA GLN A 169 12.53 -6.47 3.54
C GLN A 169 11.65 -5.94 2.41
N ASN A 170 11.12 -6.81 1.54
CA ASN A 170 10.21 -6.41 0.47
C ASN A 170 8.94 -5.74 1.02
N SER A 171 8.31 -6.36 2.02
CA SER A 171 7.14 -5.80 2.69
C SER A 171 7.43 -4.45 3.36
N SER A 172 8.58 -4.30 4.02
CA SER A 172 8.92 -3.04 4.70
C SER A 172 9.27 -1.92 3.72
N SER A 173 9.91 -2.25 2.60
CA SER A 173 10.33 -1.28 1.58
C SER A 173 9.16 -0.63 0.84
N VAL A 174 8.06 -1.36 0.63
CA VAL A 174 6.89 -0.86 -0.11
C VAL A 174 6.01 0.06 0.72
N GLN A 175 6.02 -0.06 2.05
CA GLN A 175 5.18 0.74 2.95
C GLN A 175 5.31 2.27 2.78
N PRO A 176 6.52 2.85 2.80
CA PRO A 176 6.67 4.30 2.62
C PRO A 176 6.20 4.76 1.24
N VAL A 177 6.45 3.97 0.17
CA VAL A 177 6.04 4.29 -1.20
C VAL A 177 4.51 4.34 -1.32
N VAL A 178 3.82 3.32 -0.80
CA VAL A 178 2.35 3.26 -0.77
C VAL A 178 1.77 4.42 0.05
N SER A 179 2.42 4.79 1.16
CA SER A 179 1.96 5.89 2.01
C SER A 179 2.02 7.25 1.29
N VAL A 180 3.06 7.49 0.50
CA VAL A 180 3.19 8.70 -0.32
C VAL A 180 2.15 8.71 -1.44
N GLU A 181 2.04 7.61 -2.21
CA GLU A 181 1.07 7.46 -3.30
C GLU A 181 -0.38 7.62 -2.82
N ARG A 182 -0.71 7.10 -1.63
CA ARG A 182 -2.04 7.26 -1.02
C ARG A 182 -2.42 8.73 -0.81
N THR A 183 -1.45 9.58 -0.46
CA THR A 183 -1.70 11.03 -0.27
C THR A 183 -2.05 11.71 -1.59
N VAL A 184 -1.36 11.32 -2.68
CA VAL A 184 -1.66 11.79 -4.03
C VAL A 184 -3.05 11.28 -4.47
N PHE A 185 -3.33 10.00 -4.25
CA PHE A 185 -4.62 9.39 -4.53
C PHE A 185 -5.80 10.11 -3.85
N TYR A 186 -5.67 10.49 -2.58
CA TYR A 186 -6.73 11.24 -1.90
C TYR A 186 -7.04 12.58 -2.59
N ARG A 187 -6.03 13.29 -3.09
CA ARG A 187 -6.23 14.55 -3.83
C ARG A 187 -6.90 14.31 -5.18
N GLU A 188 -6.44 13.30 -5.93
CA GLU A 188 -6.99 12.96 -7.25
C GLU A 188 -8.42 12.43 -7.15
N ARG A 189 -8.73 11.64 -6.10
CA ARG A 189 -10.08 11.17 -5.80
C ARG A 189 -11.01 12.33 -5.40
N ALA A 190 -10.53 13.28 -4.59
CA ALA A 190 -11.30 14.46 -4.22
C ALA A 190 -11.62 15.36 -5.43
N ALA A 191 -10.73 15.39 -6.43
CA ALA A 191 -10.95 16.07 -7.71
C ALA A 191 -11.84 15.28 -8.69
N GLY A 192 -12.28 14.06 -8.34
CA GLY A 192 -13.14 13.25 -9.20
C GLY A 192 -12.47 12.66 -10.44
N MET A 193 -11.12 12.55 -10.46
CA MET A 193 -10.38 12.15 -11.66
C MET A 193 -10.60 10.68 -12.07
N TYR A 194 -10.65 9.78 -11.09
CA TYR A 194 -10.86 8.34 -11.30
C TYR A 194 -11.36 7.65 -10.01
N SER A 195 -11.84 6.41 -10.12
CA SER A 195 -12.36 5.62 -8.98
C SER A 195 -11.27 4.88 -8.20
N ALA A 196 -11.55 4.47 -6.95
CA ALA A 196 -10.56 3.84 -6.08
C ALA A 196 -10.03 2.49 -6.61
N MET A 197 -10.88 1.70 -7.27
CA MET A 197 -10.54 0.34 -7.71
C MET A 197 -9.51 0.31 -8.86
N PRO A 198 -9.64 1.11 -9.94
CA PRO A 198 -8.61 1.22 -10.97
C PRO A 198 -7.23 1.57 -10.44
N TYR A 199 -7.15 2.46 -9.45
CA TYR A 199 -5.90 2.80 -8.79
C TYR A 199 -5.32 1.62 -8.02
N ALA A 200 -6.14 0.93 -7.22
CA ALA A 200 -5.68 -0.23 -6.46
C ALA A 200 -5.17 -1.35 -7.38
N ILE A 201 -5.90 -1.65 -8.46
CA ILE A 201 -5.52 -2.66 -9.46
C ILE A 201 -4.21 -2.25 -10.13
N ALA A 202 -4.07 -0.99 -10.57
CA ALA A 202 -2.85 -0.49 -11.16
C ALA A 202 -1.64 -0.63 -10.23
N GLN A 203 -1.82 -0.36 -8.94
CA GLN A 203 -0.75 -0.46 -7.95
C GLN A 203 -0.35 -1.90 -7.61
N VAL A 204 -1.29 -2.85 -7.65
CA VAL A 204 -1.00 -4.28 -7.49
C VAL A 204 -0.28 -4.82 -8.73
N LEU A 205 -0.72 -4.43 -9.93
CA LEU A 205 -0.16 -4.92 -11.20
C LEU A 205 1.23 -4.37 -11.48
N VAL A 206 1.53 -3.12 -11.12
CA VAL A 206 2.86 -2.52 -11.39
C VAL A 206 3.98 -3.25 -10.64
N GLU A 207 3.71 -3.87 -9.49
CA GLU A 207 4.69 -4.62 -8.71
C GLU A 207 5.13 -5.94 -9.38
N VAL A 208 4.24 -6.58 -10.15
CA VAL A 208 4.47 -7.93 -10.68
C VAL A 208 5.73 -8.02 -11.56
N PRO A 209 5.96 -7.14 -12.55
CA PRO A 209 7.17 -7.22 -13.39
C PRO A 209 8.46 -6.99 -12.61
N TYR A 210 8.48 -6.04 -11.66
CA TYR A 210 9.69 -5.74 -10.87
C TYR A 210 10.03 -6.90 -9.93
N ILE A 211 9.02 -7.47 -9.26
CA ILE A 211 9.20 -8.62 -8.38
C ILE A 211 9.60 -9.86 -9.18
N PHE A 212 9.09 -10.03 -10.39
CA PHE A 212 9.50 -11.13 -11.27
C PHE A 212 10.99 -11.06 -11.62
N VAL A 213 11.47 -9.90 -12.03
CA VAL A 213 12.90 -9.70 -12.35
C VAL A 213 13.75 -9.89 -11.09
N GLN A 214 13.31 -9.35 -9.95
CA GLN A 214 13.98 -9.50 -8.66
C GLN A 214 14.06 -10.96 -8.21
N ALA A 215 12.96 -11.72 -8.27
CA ALA A 215 12.90 -13.13 -7.92
C ALA A 215 13.75 -13.99 -8.85
N SER A 216 13.79 -13.66 -10.14
CA SER A 216 14.62 -14.36 -11.14
C SER A 216 16.10 -14.19 -10.85
N VAL A 217 16.55 -12.96 -10.60
CA VAL A 217 17.96 -12.65 -10.31
C VAL A 217 18.38 -13.29 -8.98
N TYR A 218 17.56 -13.13 -7.95
CA TYR A 218 17.78 -13.81 -6.67
C TYR A 218 17.88 -15.33 -6.84
N GLY A 219 16.91 -15.90 -7.56
CA GLY A 219 16.82 -17.33 -7.76
C GLY A 219 18.01 -17.89 -8.51
N ILE A 220 18.42 -17.28 -9.62
CA ILE A 220 19.59 -17.72 -10.40
C ILE A 220 20.85 -17.72 -9.53
N ILE A 221 21.11 -16.65 -8.80
CA ILE A 221 22.33 -16.52 -7.98
C ILE A 221 22.34 -17.57 -6.87
N VAL A 222 21.29 -17.61 -6.05
CA VAL A 222 21.25 -18.48 -4.88
C VAL A 222 21.16 -19.95 -5.27
N TYR A 223 20.37 -20.28 -6.30
CA TYR A 223 20.23 -21.65 -6.76
C TYR A 223 21.56 -22.21 -7.28
N SER A 224 22.33 -21.38 -7.99
CA SER A 224 23.66 -21.74 -8.48
C SER A 224 24.68 -21.91 -7.36
N MET A 225 24.74 -20.95 -6.43
CA MET A 225 25.79 -20.93 -5.39
C MET A 225 25.55 -21.95 -4.27
N ILE A 226 24.29 -22.18 -3.89
CA ILE A 226 23.95 -23.23 -2.92
C ILE A 226 24.15 -24.62 -3.52
N GLY A 227 24.09 -24.75 -4.85
CA GLY A 227 24.32 -26.03 -5.53
C GLY A 227 23.11 -26.96 -5.46
N PHE A 228 21.90 -26.43 -5.66
CA PHE A 228 20.71 -27.27 -5.79
C PHE A 228 20.73 -28.07 -7.11
N GLU A 229 19.95 -29.15 -7.15
CA GLU A 229 19.90 -30.05 -8.30
C GLU A 229 19.32 -29.36 -9.56
N TRP A 230 20.14 -29.19 -10.58
CA TRP A 230 19.75 -28.55 -11.84
C TRP A 230 18.84 -29.43 -12.69
N THR A 231 17.55 -29.40 -12.38
CA THR A 231 16.48 -29.86 -13.29
C THR A 231 15.54 -28.69 -13.58
N ALA A 232 15.06 -28.61 -14.83
CA ALA A 232 14.17 -27.52 -15.23
C ALA A 232 12.94 -27.43 -14.31
N ALA A 233 12.35 -28.58 -13.94
CA ALA A 233 11.21 -28.63 -13.04
C ALA A 233 11.53 -28.05 -11.65
N LYS A 234 12.61 -28.49 -11.00
CA LYS A 234 12.98 -28.02 -9.65
C LYS A 234 13.32 -26.53 -9.64
N PHE A 235 14.01 -26.03 -10.66
CA PHE A 235 14.32 -24.61 -10.81
C PHE A 235 13.07 -23.74 -11.00
N PHE A 236 12.15 -24.12 -11.90
CA PHE A 236 10.93 -23.35 -12.12
C PHE A 236 9.98 -23.40 -10.92
N TRP A 237 9.93 -24.52 -10.18
CA TRP A 237 9.22 -24.58 -8.91
C TRP A 237 9.82 -23.64 -7.87
N TYR A 238 11.14 -23.63 -7.73
CA TYR A 238 11.85 -22.71 -6.84
C TYR A 238 11.55 -21.25 -7.19
N LEU A 239 11.66 -20.89 -8.48
CA LEU A 239 11.34 -19.56 -8.96
C LEU A 239 9.87 -19.18 -8.72
N PHE A 240 8.94 -20.11 -8.96
CA PHE A 240 7.52 -19.90 -8.71
C PHE A 240 7.23 -19.61 -7.23
N PHE A 241 7.76 -20.44 -6.32
CA PHE A 241 7.56 -20.24 -4.89
C PHE A 241 8.18 -18.92 -4.44
N MET A 242 9.43 -18.63 -4.82
CA MET A 242 10.06 -17.36 -4.48
C MET A 242 9.29 -16.15 -5.04
N LEU A 243 8.81 -16.21 -6.29
CA LEU A 243 8.02 -15.15 -6.92
C LEU A 243 6.76 -14.83 -6.11
N PHE A 244 5.95 -15.85 -5.84
CA PHE A 244 4.68 -15.65 -5.13
C PHE A 244 4.90 -15.28 -3.66
N THR A 245 6.00 -15.74 -3.06
CA THR A 245 6.43 -15.32 -1.73
C THR A 245 6.71 -13.83 -1.69
N LEU A 246 7.55 -13.33 -2.59
CA LEU A 246 7.85 -11.90 -2.65
C LEU A 246 6.61 -11.06 -3.00
N LEU A 247 5.72 -11.58 -3.85
CA LEU A 247 4.43 -10.93 -4.16
C LEU A 247 3.54 -10.80 -2.93
N TYR A 248 3.24 -11.90 -2.22
CA TYR A 248 2.35 -11.81 -1.06
C TYR A 248 2.97 -10.97 0.06
N PHE A 249 4.29 -10.99 0.26
CA PHE A 249 4.94 -10.12 1.25
C PHE A 249 4.81 -8.65 0.86
N THR A 250 5.00 -8.32 -0.42
CA THR A 250 4.81 -6.94 -0.91
C THR A 250 3.36 -6.50 -0.71
N TYR A 251 2.40 -7.32 -1.13
CA TYR A 251 0.98 -7.01 -0.99
C TYR A 251 0.53 -6.94 0.47
N TYR A 252 1.14 -7.73 1.36
CA TYR A 252 0.95 -7.61 2.80
C TYR A 252 1.41 -6.24 3.31
N GLY A 253 2.59 -5.75 2.90
CA GLY A 253 3.07 -4.41 3.24
C GLY A 253 2.14 -3.30 2.71
N MET A 254 1.65 -3.44 1.47
CA MET A 254 0.66 -2.52 0.90
C MET A 254 -0.66 -2.52 1.70
N MET A 255 -1.17 -3.71 2.02
CA MET A 255 -2.36 -3.91 2.83
C MET A 255 -2.22 -3.25 4.21
N ALA A 256 -1.08 -3.45 4.87
CA ALA A 256 -0.80 -2.87 6.19
C ALA A 256 -0.90 -1.33 6.16
N VAL A 257 -0.39 -0.68 5.10
CA VAL A 257 -0.55 0.77 4.93
C VAL A 257 -1.99 1.17 4.62
N ALA A 258 -2.71 0.38 3.83
CA ALA A 258 -4.10 0.69 3.50
C ALA A 258 -5.04 0.62 4.71
N VAL A 259 -4.74 -0.20 5.72
CA VAL A 259 -5.56 -0.34 6.95
C VAL A 259 -5.06 0.51 8.13
N THR A 260 -3.94 1.22 7.99
CA THR A 260 -3.36 2.04 9.08
C THR A 260 -3.21 3.52 8.72
N PRO A 261 -3.17 4.44 9.70
CA PRO A 261 -3.08 5.87 9.43
C PRO A 261 -1.76 6.31 8.80
N ASN A 262 -0.64 5.67 9.13
CA ASN A 262 0.68 6.00 8.61
C ASN A 262 1.57 4.76 8.50
N HIS A 263 2.65 4.85 7.72
CA HIS A 263 3.56 3.73 7.49
C HIS A 263 4.35 3.30 8.74
N HIS A 264 4.56 4.17 9.74
CA HIS A 264 5.20 3.77 11.00
C HIS A 264 4.32 2.79 11.80
N ILE A 265 3.01 3.08 11.91
CA ILE A 265 2.04 2.17 12.52
C ILE A 265 1.92 0.89 11.69
N ALA A 266 1.90 1.00 10.36
CA ALA A 266 1.91 -0.16 9.47
C ALA A 266 3.11 -1.08 9.76
N ALA A 267 4.31 -0.52 9.94
CA ALA A 267 5.52 -1.27 10.23
C ALA A 267 5.44 -1.99 11.60
N ILE A 268 4.93 -1.31 12.63
CA ILE A 268 4.74 -1.90 13.97
C ILE A 268 3.74 -3.05 13.94
N VAL A 269 2.60 -2.87 13.27
CA VAL A 269 1.60 -3.95 13.14
C VAL A 269 2.20 -5.10 12.32
N SER A 270 2.93 -4.78 11.25
CA SER A 270 3.55 -5.79 10.38
C SER A 270 4.57 -6.65 11.12
N SER A 271 5.39 -6.06 11.98
CA SER A 271 6.44 -6.78 12.72
C SER A 271 5.87 -7.83 13.67
N ALA A 272 4.71 -7.57 14.28
CA ALA A 272 4.03 -8.55 15.13
C ALA A 272 3.65 -9.82 14.33
N PHE A 273 3.10 -9.65 13.12
CA PHE A 273 2.75 -10.77 12.25
C PHE A 273 4.00 -11.48 11.69
N TYR A 274 5.10 -10.77 11.41
CA TYR A 274 6.35 -11.43 11.02
C TYR A 274 6.84 -12.39 12.11
N GLY A 275 6.74 -11.99 13.38
CA GLY A 275 7.06 -12.86 14.51
C GLY A 275 6.18 -14.11 14.56
N LEU A 276 4.87 -13.95 14.35
CA LEU A 276 3.95 -15.11 14.29
C LEU A 276 4.25 -16.01 13.10
N TRP A 277 4.48 -15.46 11.91
CA TRP A 277 4.84 -16.23 10.73
C TRP A 277 6.17 -16.97 10.91
N ASN A 278 7.14 -16.35 11.57
CA ASN A 278 8.43 -16.95 11.90
C ASN A 278 8.26 -18.22 12.75
N VAL A 279 7.51 -18.13 13.86
CA VAL A 279 7.30 -19.25 14.80
C VAL A 279 6.47 -20.37 14.17
N PHE A 280 5.40 -20.03 13.45
CA PHE A 280 4.47 -21.00 12.88
C PHE A 280 4.78 -21.38 11.42
N SER A 281 5.96 -21.01 10.91
CA SER A 281 6.43 -21.35 9.56
C SER A 281 6.61 -22.86 9.35
N GLY A 282 6.69 -23.65 10.41
CA GLY A 282 6.90 -25.10 10.32
C GLY A 282 8.36 -25.54 10.26
N PHE A 283 9.32 -24.61 10.22
CA PHE A 283 10.75 -24.95 10.26
C PHE A 283 11.29 -25.02 11.70
N ILE A 284 11.14 -23.96 12.50
CA ILE A 284 11.55 -23.95 13.92
C ILE A 284 10.75 -24.97 14.72
N ILE A 285 9.42 -24.95 14.55
CA ILE A 285 8.51 -25.89 15.20
C ILE A 285 7.81 -26.68 14.09
N PRO A 286 8.21 -27.94 13.84
CA PRO A 286 7.55 -28.78 12.85
C PRO A 286 6.05 -28.93 13.14
N ARG A 287 5.24 -28.95 12.07
CA ARG A 287 3.76 -29.03 12.18
C ARG A 287 3.26 -30.13 13.13
N PRO A 288 3.82 -31.37 13.12
CA PRO A 288 3.36 -32.43 14.03
C PRO A 288 3.53 -32.09 15.51
N SER A 289 4.59 -31.35 15.85
CA SER A 289 4.95 -30.94 17.22
C SER A 289 4.14 -29.73 17.72
N ILE A 290 3.43 -29.01 16.84
CA ILE A 290 2.57 -27.91 17.25
C ILE A 290 1.36 -28.47 18.03
N PRO A 291 1.06 -27.94 19.23
CA PRO A 291 -0.12 -28.32 19.99
C PRO A 291 -1.40 -28.23 19.16
N VAL A 292 -2.30 -29.20 19.33
CA VAL A 292 -3.47 -29.37 18.45
C VAL A 292 -4.33 -28.10 18.36
N TRP A 293 -4.51 -27.38 19.47
CA TRP A 293 -5.28 -26.14 19.52
C TRP A 293 -4.63 -24.93 18.82
N TRP A 294 -3.32 -24.97 18.53
CA TRP A 294 -2.61 -23.93 17.76
C TRP A 294 -2.37 -24.33 16.30
N ARG A 295 -2.61 -25.59 15.94
CA ARG A 295 -2.31 -26.14 14.61
C ARG A 295 -3.10 -25.47 13.48
N TRP A 296 -4.24 -24.84 13.76
CA TRP A 296 -5.00 -24.07 12.76
C TRP A 296 -4.17 -22.90 12.19
N TYR A 297 -3.37 -22.23 13.02
CA TYR A 297 -2.62 -21.05 12.58
C TYR A 297 -1.54 -21.40 11.55
N TYR A 298 -0.94 -22.58 11.67
CA TYR A 298 -0.03 -23.12 10.66
C TYR A 298 -0.66 -23.07 9.26
N TRP A 299 -1.92 -23.50 9.11
CA TRP A 299 -2.60 -23.54 7.81
C TRP A 299 -2.95 -22.16 7.24
N ILE A 300 -3.05 -21.13 8.07
CA ILE A 300 -3.34 -19.74 7.65
C ILE A 300 -2.04 -18.92 7.53
N CYS A 301 -0.90 -19.47 7.94
CA CYS A 301 0.40 -18.84 7.82
C CYS A 301 0.94 -18.97 6.38
N PRO A 302 1.13 -17.87 5.63
CA PRO A 302 1.59 -17.93 4.24
C PRO A 302 3.04 -18.45 4.12
N VAL A 303 3.89 -18.17 5.11
CA VAL A 303 5.28 -18.64 5.13
C VAL A 303 5.33 -20.17 5.27
N SER A 304 4.39 -20.78 5.98
CA SER A 304 4.35 -22.24 6.12
C SER A 304 4.20 -22.95 4.78
N TRP A 305 3.36 -22.41 3.91
CA TRP A 305 3.14 -22.93 2.57
C TRP A 305 4.33 -22.68 1.65
N THR A 306 4.98 -21.52 1.79
CA THR A 306 6.23 -21.23 1.07
C THR A 306 7.29 -22.29 1.37
N LEU A 307 7.54 -22.56 2.65
CA LEU A 307 8.56 -23.52 3.06
C LEU A 307 8.18 -24.95 2.69
N TYR A 308 6.90 -25.32 2.82
CA TYR A 308 6.39 -26.58 2.29
C TYR A 308 6.77 -26.71 0.82
N GLY A 309 6.41 -25.72 -0.02
CA GLY A 309 6.64 -25.76 -1.46
C GLY A 309 8.12 -25.84 -1.82
N LEU A 310 8.96 -25.02 -1.18
CA LEU A 310 10.41 -25.03 -1.40
C LEU A 310 11.04 -26.36 -1.01
N PHE A 311 10.77 -26.86 0.20
CA PHE A 311 11.38 -28.12 0.68
C PHE A 311 10.95 -29.31 -0.15
N VAL A 312 9.66 -29.38 -0.47
CA VAL A 312 9.10 -30.52 -1.21
C VAL A 312 9.48 -30.51 -2.68
N SER A 313 9.62 -29.33 -3.29
CA SER A 313 10.08 -29.24 -4.68
C SER A 313 11.55 -29.62 -4.83
N GLN A 314 12.40 -29.32 -3.84
CA GLN A 314 13.83 -29.63 -3.94
C GLN A 314 14.18 -31.04 -3.45
N PHE A 315 13.55 -31.49 -2.35
CA PHE A 315 13.95 -32.71 -1.64
C PHE A 315 12.85 -33.78 -1.56
N GLY A 316 11.61 -33.46 -1.93
CA GLY A 316 10.45 -34.36 -1.72
C GLY A 316 10.37 -35.58 -2.65
N ASP A 317 11.23 -35.63 -3.66
CA ASP A 317 11.34 -36.71 -4.65
C ASP A 317 12.57 -37.62 -4.44
N ILE A 318 13.45 -37.28 -3.48
CA ILE A 318 14.68 -38.02 -3.18
C ILE A 318 14.34 -39.28 -2.36
N ASN A 319 14.63 -40.45 -2.94
CA ASN A 319 14.42 -41.77 -2.31
C ASN A 319 15.70 -42.40 -1.73
N GLU A 320 16.78 -41.61 -1.62
CA GLU A 320 18.04 -42.05 -1.04
C GLU A 320 17.92 -42.17 0.49
N LEU A 321 18.62 -43.14 1.06
CA LEU A 321 18.64 -43.41 2.51
C LEU A 321 19.53 -42.39 3.21
N LEU A 322 19.05 -41.89 4.35
CA LEU A 322 19.84 -41.03 5.23
C LEU A 322 20.85 -41.88 6.00
N GLU A 323 22.12 -41.48 6.01
CA GLU A 323 23.19 -42.19 6.74
C GLU A 323 22.92 -42.27 8.24
N ASP A 324 22.41 -41.17 8.81
CA ASP A 324 22.15 -41.02 10.25
C ASP A 324 20.68 -41.24 10.62
N GLY A 325 19.81 -41.49 9.64
CA GLY A 325 18.37 -41.52 9.84
C GLY A 325 17.83 -42.93 9.78
N ASN A 326 17.83 -43.69 10.89
CA ASN A 326 17.07 -44.93 11.15
C ASN A 326 16.55 -45.73 9.92
N ASN A 327 17.35 -45.96 8.88
CA ASN A 327 16.94 -46.50 7.56
C ASN A 327 15.72 -45.79 6.90
N GLU A 328 15.53 -44.49 7.11
CA GLU A 328 14.54 -43.65 6.46
C GLU A 328 15.13 -42.95 5.23
N THR A 329 14.32 -42.83 4.17
CA THR A 329 14.66 -42.01 3.00
C THR A 329 14.44 -40.51 3.28
N VAL A 330 15.09 -39.63 2.53
CA VAL A 330 14.86 -38.16 2.60
C VAL A 330 13.37 -37.82 2.50
N LYS A 331 12.66 -38.42 1.55
CA LYS A 331 11.20 -38.29 1.39
C LYS A 331 10.40 -38.74 2.62
N GLN A 332 10.78 -39.85 3.25
CA GLN A 332 10.13 -40.34 4.47
C GLN A 332 10.41 -39.43 5.66
N TYR A 333 11.64 -38.94 5.80
CA TYR A 333 12.03 -37.99 6.84
C TYR A 333 11.18 -36.71 6.78
N LEU A 334 11.03 -36.10 5.60
CA LEU A 334 10.17 -34.91 5.40
C LEU A 334 8.70 -35.20 5.74
N ARG A 335 8.22 -36.41 5.45
CA ARG A 335 6.85 -36.83 5.75
C ARG A 335 6.61 -37.05 7.24
N ASN A 336 7.55 -37.71 7.92
CA ASN A 336 7.39 -38.09 9.33
C ASN A 336 7.64 -36.89 10.25
N ASN A 337 8.71 -36.14 10.02
CA ASN A 337 9.13 -35.05 10.90
C ASN A 337 8.39 -33.74 10.63
N TYR A 338 8.15 -33.41 9.35
CA TYR A 338 7.51 -32.15 8.98
C TYR A 338 6.07 -32.30 8.46
N GLY A 339 5.66 -33.52 8.10
CA GLY A 339 4.32 -33.77 7.58
C GLY A 339 4.14 -33.34 6.12
N PHE A 340 5.23 -33.19 5.38
CA PHE A 340 5.25 -32.77 3.98
C PHE A 340 5.04 -33.94 3.02
N ARG A 341 4.32 -33.70 1.92
CA ARG A 341 4.02 -34.70 0.89
C ARG A 341 4.19 -34.09 -0.50
N HIS A 342 4.97 -34.77 -1.35
CA HIS A 342 5.24 -34.32 -2.72
C HIS A 342 3.99 -34.26 -3.60
N ASP A 343 3.04 -35.16 -3.38
CA ASP A 343 1.79 -35.22 -4.16
C ASP A 343 0.92 -33.96 -4.01
N TYR A 344 1.13 -33.17 -2.97
CA TYR A 344 0.37 -31.93 -2.71
C TYR A 344 1.03 -30.67 -3.27
N LEU A 345 2.12 -30.78 -4.05
CA LEU A 345 2.84 -29.61 -4.56
C LEU A 345 1.93 -28.64 -5.33
N GLY A 346 1.03 -29.15 -6.17
CA GLY A 346 0.06 -28.33 -6.90
C GLY A 346 -0.95 -27.60 -6.00
N LEU A 347 -1.39 -28.24 -4.91
CA LEU A 347 -2.25 -27.62 -3.92
C LEU A 347 -1.51 -26.49 -3.18
N VAL A 348 -0.27 -26.73 -2.77
CA VAL A 348 0.58 -25.74 -2.11
C VAL A 348 0.78 -24.51 -3.01
N ALA A 349 1.01 -24.73 -4.30
CA ALA A 349 1.14 -23.67 -5.29
C ALA A 349 -0.14 -22.80 -5.40
N ALA A 350 -1.31 -23.44 -5.46
CA ALA A 350 -2.59 -22.76 -5.50
C ALA A 350 -2.85 -21.93 -4.22
N VAL A 351 -2.48 -22.46 -3.04
CA VAL A 351 -2.65 -21.75 -1.77
C VAL A 351 -1.78 -20.50 -1.69
N ILE A 352 -0.51 -20.54 -2.10
CA ILE A 352 0.36 -19.35 -2.04
C ILE A 352 -0.13 -18.27 -3.02
N MET A 353 -0.55 -18.67 -4.22
CA MET A 353 -1.20 -17.75 -5.16
C MET A 353 -2.46 -17.11 -4.55
N SER A 354 -3.26 -17.88 -3.81
CA SER A 354 -4.44 -17.36 -3.12
C SER A 354 -4.09 -16.32 -2.06
N PHE A 355 -2.96 -16.45 -1.34
CA PHE A 355 -2.51 -15.44 -0.38
C PHE A 355 -2.11 -14.11 -1.07
N ALA A 356 -1.43 -14.18 -2.21
CA ALA A 356 -1.12 -12.99 -2.99
C ALA A 356 -2.41 -12.27 -3.44
N VAL A 357 -3.37 -13.01 -3.99
CA VAL A 357 -4.68 -12.47 -4.39
C VAL A 357 -5.45 -11.90 -3.19
N LEU A 358 -5.44 -12.61 -2.05
CA LEU A 358 -6.10 -12.20 -0.81
C LEU A 358 -5.56 -10.86 -0.31
N PHE A 359 -4.24 -10.72 -0.12
CA PHE A 359 -3.65 -9.48 0.36
C PHE A 359 -3.83 -8.33 -0.64
N GLY A 360 -3.71 -8.58 -1.95
CA GLY A 360 -4.00 -7.59 -2.98
C GLY A 360 -5.46 -7.13 -2.97
N THR A 361 -6.41 -8.05 -2.72
CA THR A 361 -7.84 -7.73 -2.62
C THR A 361 -8.15 -6.94 -1.36
N ILE A 362 -7.59 -7.32 -0.21
CA ILE A 362 -7.78 -6.57 1.04
C ILE A 362 -7.20 -5.17 0.89
N PHE A 363 -6.03 -5.01 0.26
CA PHE A 363 -5.48 -3.69 -0.08
C PHE A 363 -6.47 -2.85 -0.91
N ALA A 364 -7.04 -3.42 -1.98
CA ALA A 364 -7.97 -2.72 -2.86
C ALA A 364 -9.28 -2.31 -2.16
N VAL A 365 -9.82 -3.15 -1.29
CA VAL A 365 -11.01 -2.86 -0.51
C VAL A 365 -10.69 -1.82 0.58
N ALA A 366 -9.60 -1.99 1.30
CA ALA A 366 -9.18 -1.10 2.39
C ALA A 366 -8.94 0.33 1.90
N ILE A 367 -8.25 0.52 0.76
CA ILE A 367 -7.97 1.85 0.22
C ILE A 367 -9.22 2.57 -0.30
N LYS A 368 -10.26 1.80 -0.65
CA LYS A 368 -11.57 2.34 -1.02
C LYS A 368 -12.36 2.78 0.23
N MET A 369 -12.37 1.94 1.27
CA MET A 369 -13.21 2.09 2.46
C MET A 369 -12.63 3.05 3.49
N PHE A 370 -11.33 2.97 3.77
CA PHE A 370 -10.69 3.81 4.78
C PHE A 370 -10.23 5.13 4.18
N ASN A 371 -10.44 6.21 4.94
CA ASN A 371 -9.89 7.52 4.64
C ASN A 371 -9.19 8.05 5.90
N PHE A 372 -7.87 8.18 5.83
CA PHE A 372 -7.03 8.66 6.92
C PHE A 372 -6.58 10.12 6.76
N GLN A 373 -7.12 10.85 5.78
CA GLN A 373 -6.81 12.26 5.60
C GLN A 373 -7.38 13.07 6.77
N ARG A 374 -6.50 13.64 7.61
CA ARG A 374 -6.87 14.67 8.57
C ARG A 374 -6.94 16.02 7.83
N ARG A 375 -8.06 16.72 7.98
CA ARG A 375 -8.25 18.09 7.45
C ARG A 375 -7.49 19.11 8.27
#